data_AF-A0A520GX33-F1
#
_entry.id   AF-A0A520GX33-F1
#
_cell.length_a   1.000
_cell.length_b   1.000
_cell.length_c   1.000
_cell.angle_alpha   90.00
_cell.angle_beta   90.00
_cell.angle_gamma   90.00
#
_symmetry.space_group_name_H-M   'P 1'
#
loop_
_entity.id
_entity.type
_entity.pdbx_description
1 polymer ?
#
loop_
_entity_poly.entity_id
_entity_poly.type
_entity_poly.pdbx_seq_one_letter_code
_entity_poly.pdbx_strand_id
1 'polypeptide(L)'
;EPQVLHYGRPGTMERLEPGMIFTIEPMINAGKRDIKEDAKGGQYDGWTIVTRDHSLSAQWEHAVLVTETGYEVLTLSAGSPPPPAFVREAQARSAAGVPA
;
A
#
# COMPACT_ATOMS: atom_id res chain seq x y z
N GLU A 1 -15.22 0.95 -6.42
CA GLU A 1 -13.84 0.49 -6.18
C GLU A 1 -13.28 1.34 -5.04
N PRO A 2 -12.80 0.74 -3.94
CA PRO A 2 -12.44 1.50 -2.75
C PRO A 2 -11.21 2.37 -3.04
N GLN A 3 -11.27 3.63 -2.61
CA GLN A 3 -10.08 4.48 -2.62
C GLN A 3 -9.25 4.18 -1.37
N VAL A 4 -8.09 3.53 -1.54
CA VAL A 4 -7.19 3.23 -0.43
C VAL A 4 -6.15 4.32 -0.28
N LEU A 5 -6.33 5.19 0.72
CA LEU A 5 -5.38 6.25 1.03
C LEU A 5 -4.23 5.70 1.87
N HIS A 6 -3.00 6.00 1.46
CA HIS A 6 -1.77 5.62 2.19
C HIS A 6 -1.42 6.63 3.31
N TYR A 7 -2.34 7.53 3.64
CA TYR A 7 -2.27 8.48 4.74
C TYR A 7 -3.66 8.62 5.36
N GLY A 8 -3.72 9.00 6.63
CA GLY A 8 -4.99 9.20 7.31
C GLY A 8 -4.93 8.83 8.79
N ARG A 9 -6.09 8.54 9.36
CA ARG A 9 -6.22 8.07 10.73
C ARG A 9 -6.72 6.63 10.72
N PRO A 10 -6.16 5.73 11.55
CA PRO A 10 -6.66 4.37 11.67
C PRO A 10 -8.17 4.36 11.99
N GLY A 11 -8.92 3.48 11.32
CA GLY A 11 -10.37 3.29 11.57
C GLY A 11 -11.30 4.31 10.88
N THR A 12 -10.81 5.16 9.98
CA THR A 12 -11.65 6.17 9.29
C THR A 12 -11.93 5.86 7.81
N MET A 13 -11.43 4.74 7.28
CA MET A 13 -11.64 4.34 5.89
C MET A 13 -12.82 3.37 5.76
N GLU A 14 -13.18 3.04 4.52
CA GLU A 14 -14.24 2.07 4.21
C GLU A 14 -13.97 0.71 4.86
N ARG A 15 -15.04 0.02 5.24
CA ARG A 15 -14.97 -1.35 5.73
C ARG A 15 -14.65 -2.28 4.56
N LEU A 16 -13.63 -3.13 4.74
CA LEU A 16 -13.28 -4.16 3.76
C LEU A 16 -14.24 -5.34 3.87
N GLU A 17 -14.75 -5.80 2.72
CA GLU A 17 -15.70 -6.92 2.64
C GLU A 17 -15.14 -8.04 1.76
N PRO A 18 -15.44 -9.32 2.06
CA PRO A 18 -14.99 -10.46 1.25
C PRO A 18 -15.33 -10.29 -0.24
N GLY A 19 -14.39 -10.67 -1.10
CA GLY A 19 -14.51 -10.53 -2.56
C GLY A 19 -14.02 -9.20 -3.12
N MET A 20 -13.73 -8.19 -2.28
CA MET A 20 -13.10 -6.96 -2.74
C MET A 20 -11.65 -7.22 -3.20
N ILE A 21 -11.28 -6.64 -4.34
CA ILE A 21 -9.90 -6.61 -4.86
C ILE A 21 -9.47 -5.16 -5.00
N PHE A 22 -8.29 -4.83 -4.50
CA PHE A 22 -7.69 -3.48 -4.61
C PHE A 22 -6.16 -3.55 -4.46
N THR A 23 -5.50 -2.43 -4.71
CA THR A 23 -4.05 -2.27 -4.57
C THR A 23 -3.70 -1.64 -3.22
N ILE A 24 -2.60 -2.09 -2.64
CA ILE A 24 -1.86 -1.34 -1.62
C ILE A 24 -0.54 -0.92 -2.26
N GLU A 25 -0.34 0.38 -2.46
CA GLU A 25 0.73 0.93 -3.30
C GLU A 25 1.43 2.17 -2.71
N PRO A 26 1.90 2.12 -1.45
CA PRO A 26 2.44 3.30 -0.78
C PRO A 26 3.71 3.83 -1.45
N MET A 27 3.74 5.14 -1.67
CA MET A 27 4.93 5.89 -2.05
C MET A 27 5.50 6.58 -0.80
N ILE A 28 6.75 6.27 -0.44
CA ILE A 28 7.41 6.78 0.76
C ILE A 28 8.56 7.70 0.36
N ASN A 29 8.48 8.96 0.78
CA ASN A 29 9.52 9.97 0.55
C ASN A 29 10.50 9.98 1.72
N ALA A 30 11.79 10.09 1.43
CA ALA A 30 12.84 10.25 2.45
C ALA A 30 12.79 11.64 3.11
N GLY A 31 12.37 12.67 2.37
CA GLY A 31 12.19 14.03 2.84
C GLY A 31 10.73 14.36 3.18
N LYS A 32 10.22 15.44 2.60
CA LYS A 32 8.86 15.96 2.82
C LYS A 32 7.84 15.20 1.97
N ARG A 33 6.59 15.21 2.43
CA ARG A 33 5.46 14.57 1.73
C ARG A 33 5.05 15.27 0.43
N ASP A 34 5.36 16.56 0.29
CA ASP A 34 4.82 17.36 -0.81
C ASP A 34 5.47 16.96 -2.15
N ILE A 35 4.65 16.87 -3.19
CA ILE A 35 5.03 16.49 -4.54
C ILE A 35 4.68 17.60 -5.56
N LYS A 36 5.23 17.50 -6.76
CA LYS A 36 4.89 18.34 -7.92
C LYS A 36 5.11 17.55 -9.21
N GLU A 37 4.47 17.99 -10.27
CA GLU A 37 4.85 17.56 -11.61
C GLU A 37 6.25 18.08 -11.95
N ASP A 38 7.03 17.25 -12.63
CA ASP A 38 8.37 17.60 -13.07
C ASP A 38 8.31 18.59 -14.24
N ALA A 39 9.16 19.61 -14.19
CA ALA A 39 9.22 20.68 -15.18
C ALA A 39 10.59 20.70 -15.88
N LYS A 40 11.12 19.52 -16.21
CA LYS A 40 12.45 19.39 -16.82
C LYS A 40 12.50 20.14 -18.15
N GLY A 41 13.55 20.96 -18.33
CA GLY A 41 13.69 21.79 -19.53
C GLY A 41 12.64 22.90 -19.67
N GLY A 42 11.92 23.24 -18.58
CA GLY A 42 10.91 24.30 -18.58
C GLY A 42 9.54 23.86 -19.12
N GLN A 43 9.30 22.55 -19.27
CA GLN A 43 8.04 22.00 -19.76
C GLN A 43 7.56 20.86 -18.85
N TYR A 44 6.24 20.75 -18.71
CA TYR A 44 5.55 19.69 -17.99
C TYR A 44 5.21 18.55 -18.97
N ASP A 45 5.44 17.30 -18.59
CA ASP A 45 5.21 16.14 -19.46
C ASP A 45 3.83 15.49 -19.29
N GLY A 46 3.08 15.85 -18.26
CA GLY A 46 1.77 15.30 -17.91
C GLY A 46 1.80 14.05 -17.04
N TRP A 47 2.98 13.57 -16.62
CA TRP A 47 3.14 12.23 -16.02
C TRP A 47 4.09 12.19 -14.83
N THR A 48 5.28 12.78 -14.97
CA THR A 48 6.36 12.57 -14.02
C THR A 48 6.09 13.38 -12.75
N ILE A 49 5.89 12.67 -11.63
CA ILE A 49 5.76 13.29 -10.30
C ILE A 49 7.09 13.18 -9.55
N VAL A 50 7.55 14.29 -8.99
CA VAL A 50 8.75 14.36 -8.16
C VAL A 50 8.42 14.92 -6.78
N THR A 51 9.23 14.57 -5.79
CA THR A 51 9.20 15.22 -4.47
C THR A 51 9.54 16.71 -4.62
N ARG A 52 8.82 17.58 -3.93
CA ARG A 52 9.08 19.04 -4.01
C ARG A 52 10.47 19.42 -3.52
N ASP A 53 11.01 18.65 -2.58
CA ASP A 53 12.36 18.83 -2.05
C ASP A 53 13.42 17.99 -2.78
N HIS A 54 13.02 17.29 -3.84
CA HIS A 54 13.90 16.44 -4.67
C HIS A 54 14.63 15.32 -3.89
N SER A 55 14.13 14.96 -2.70
CA SER A 55 14.57 13.78 -1.96
C SER A 55 14.16 12.47 -2.65
N LEU A 56 14.82 11.36 -2.29
CA LEU A 56 14.49 10.03 -2.79
C LEU A 56 13.06 9.62 -2.39
N SER A 57 12.40 8.87 -3.27
CA SER A 57 11.13 8.21 -3.00
C SER A 57 11.20 6.76 -3.47
N ALA A 58 10.43 5.89 -2.81
CA ALA A 58 10.32 4.48 -3.18
C ALA A 58 8.86 4.04 -3.09
N GLN A 59 8.47 3.10 -3.95
CA GLN A 59 7.13 2.53 -4.01
C GLN A 59 7.23 1.00 -4.11
N TRP A 60 6.26 0.32 -3.51
CA TRP A 60 5.96 -1.08 -3.73
C TRP A 60 4.45 -1.22 -3.87
N GLU A 61 4.01 -2.24 -4.60
CA GLU A 61 2.60 -2.46 -4.87
C GLU A 61 2.24 -3.94 -4.85
N HIS A 62 1.08 -4.25 -4.27
CA HIS A 62 0.43 -5.54 -4.44
C HIS A 62 -1.08 -5.39 -4.65
N ALA A 63 -1.62 -6.18 -5.57
CA ALA A 63 -3.05 -6.48 -5.61
C ALA A 63 -3.41 -7.50 -4.51
N VAL A 64 -4.47 -7.19 -3.76
CA VAL A 64 -4.94 -7.94 -2.60
C VAL A 64 -6.41 -8.30 -2.79
N LEU A 65 -6.76 -9.55 -2.49
CA LEU A 65 -8.14 -10.03 -2.35
C LEU A 65 -8.51 -10.08 -0.87
N VAL A 66 -9.65 -9.50 -0.49
CA VAL A 66 -10.26 -9.70 0.82
C VAL A 66 -11.00 -11.03 0.83
N THR A 67 -10.76 -11.85 1.86
CA THR A 67 -11.40 -13.14 2.06
C THR A 67 -12.28 -13.11 3.31
N GLU A 68 -13.10 -14.14 3.52
CA GLU A 68 -13.99 -14.25 4.69
C GLU A 68 -13.24 -14.11 6.04
N THR A 69 -11.97 -14.50 6.09
CA THR A 69 -11.19 -14.56 7.33
C THR A 69 -9.92 -13.71 7.31
N GLY A 70 -9.67 -12.95 6.23
CA GLY A 70 -8.43 -12.18 6.08
C GLY A 70 -8.21 -11.71 4.65
N TYR A 71 -7.04 -12.00 4.08
CA TYR A 71 -6.66 -11.56 2.74
C TYR A 71 -5.73 -12.55 2.03
N GLU A 72 -5.70 -12.46 0.71
CA GLU A 72 -4.74 -13.12 -0.18
C GLU A 72 -3.98 -12.07 -0.99
N VAL A 73 -2.65 -12.23 -1.10
CA VAL A 73 -1.81 -11.35 -1.93
C VAL A 73 -1.63 -12.00 -3.31
N LEU A 74 -2.28 -11.44 -4.32
CA LEU A 74 -2.40 -12.05 -5.66
C LEU A 74 -1.14 -11.90 -6.51
N THR A 75 -0.20 -11.05 -6.09
CA THR A 75 0.96 -10.60 -6.89
C THR A 75 2.29 -10.89 -6.19
N LEU A 76 2.32 -11.88 -5.29
CA LEU A 76 3.56 -12.36 -4.69
C LEU A 76 4.47 -13.00 -5.75
N SER A 77 5.74 -12.63 -5.74
CA SER A 77 6.76 -13.24 -6.59
C SER A 77 7.49 -14.36 -5.84
N ALA A 78 8.10 -15.30 -6.57
CA ALA A 78 8.91 -16.36 -5.96
C ALA A 78 10.11 -15.83 -5.15
N GLY A 79 10.59 -14.62 -5.45
CA GLY A 79 11.70 -13.97 -4.75
C GLY A 79 11.26 -13.02 -3.62
N SER A 80 9.97 -12.91 -3.35
CA SER A 80 9.46 -12.02 -2.29
C SER A 80 10.00 -12.48 -0.93
N PRO A 81 10.49 -11.56 -0.07
CA PRO A 81 10.93 -11.92 1.26
C PRO A 81 9.77 -12.53 2.07
N PRO A 82 10.07 -13.37 3.07
CA PRO A 82 9.02 -13.91 3.92
C PRO A 82 8.27 -12.79 4.64
N PRO A 83 6.96 -12.95 4.90
CA PRO A 83 6.21 -11.99 5.70
C PRO A 83 6.88 -11.73 7.06
N PRO A 84 6.85 -10.48 7.57
CA PRO A 84 7.33 -10.16 8.91
C PRO A 84 6.70 -11.05 9.97
N ALA A 85 7.43 -11.31 11.07
CA ALA A 85 6.98 -12.22 12.13
C ALA A 85 5.59 -11.86 12.69
N PHE A 86 5.33 -10.57 12.92
CA PHE A 86 4.05 -10.09 13.46
C PHE A 86 2.85 -10.38 12.55
N VAL A 87 3.06 -10.50 11.23
CA VAL A 87 2.01 -10.86 10.27
C VAL A 87 1.63 -12.33 10.44
N ARG A 88 2.64 -13.20 10.54
CA ARG A 88 2.42 -14.64 10.75
C ARG A 88 1.73 -14.93 12.08
N GLU A 89 2.10 -14.19 13.12
CA GLU A 89 1.44 -14.26 14.42
C GLU A 89 -0.03 -13.80 14.36
N ALA A 90 -0.31 -12.71 13.64
CA ALA A 90 -1.68 -12.23 13.44
C ALA A 90 -2.53 -13.26 12.67
N GLN A 91 -2.00 -13.83 11.59
CA GLN A 91 -2.67 -14.89 10.83
C GLN A 91 -2.93 -16.13 11.68
N ALA A 92 -1.98 -16.54 12.51
CA ALA A 92 -2.15 -17.66 13.43
C ALA A 92 -3.26 -17.40 14.48
N ARG A 93 -3.36 -16.18 15.01
CA ARG A 93 -4.44 -15.78 15.93
C ARG A 93 -5.81 -15.81 15.26
N SER A 94 -5.92 -15.27 14.04
CA SER A 94 -7.17 -15.33 13.26
C SER A 94 -7.59 -16.76 12.95
N ALA A 95 -6.66 -17.63 12.56
CA ALA A 95 -6.95 -19.05 12.32
C ALA A 95 -7.39 -19.80 13.59
N ALA A 96 -6.92 -19.38 14.77
CA ALA A 96 -7.31 -19.92 16.06
C ALA A 96 -8.64 -19.34 16.60
N GLY A 97 -9.31 -18.44 15.86
CA GLY A 97 -10.56 -17.80 16.29
C GLY A 97 -10.39 -16.80 17.45
N VAL A 98 -9.18 -16.32 17.69
CA VAL A 98 -8.90 -15.32 18.73
C VAL A 98 -9.21 -13.93 18.14
N PRO A 99 -10.10 -13.13 18.76
CA PRO A 99 -10.40 -11.80 18.25
C PRO A 99 -9.17 -10.89 18.29
N ALA A 100 -9.11 -9.96 17.33
CA ALA A 100 -8.06 -8.96 17.18
C ALA A 100 -8.12 -7.87 18.25
#